data_AF-A0A7X0VE85-F1
#
_entry.id   AF-A0A7X0VE85-F1
#
_cell.length_a   1.000
_cell.length_b   1.000
_cell.length_c   1.000
_cell.angle_alpha   90.00
_cell.angle_beta   90.00
_cell.angle_gamma   90.00
#
_symmetry.space_group_name_H-M   'P 1'
#
loop_
_entity.id
_entity.type
_entity.pdbx_description
1 polymer ?
#
loop_
_entity_poly.entity_id
_entity_poly.type
_entity_poly.pdbx_seq_one_letter_code
_entity_poly.pdbx_strand_id
1 'polypeptide(L)'
;MVPRGHPAIAYALRMFEHSPANAPFIAEIADMANLSTERLIRVFKEEVGLTPKKYGSIARFQLSLRMIRESREIPNIDMALSGGYYDQSHLYREFRKYANRTPAELFRREDRIENHVPLS
;
A
#
# COMPACT_ATOMS: atom_id res chain seq x y z
N MET A 1 -6.23 28.73 -8.35
CA MET A 1 -7.00 27.86 -7.43
C MET A 1 -7.41 26.63 -8.22
N VAL A 2 -7.23 25.41 -7.69
CA VAL A 2 -7.80 24.19 -8.31
C VAL A 2 -9.13 23.93 -7.59
N PRO A 3 -10.24 23.65 -8.31
CA PRO A 3 -11.51 23.33 -7.66
C PRO A 3 -11.37 22.09 -6.78
N ARG A 4 -12.03 22.07 -5.62
CA ARG A 4 -12.18 20.83 -4.83
C ARG A 4 -12.87 19.76 -5.68
N GLY A 5 -12.39 18.52 -5.62
CA GLY A 5 -12.94 17.40 -6.38
C GLY A 5 -12.35 17.26 -7.77
N HIS A 6 -11.06 17.56 -7.94
CA HIS A 6 -10.41 17.45 -9.24
C HIS A 6 -10.44 15.99 -9.75
N PRO A 7 -10.87 15.70 -11.00
CA PRO A 7 -11.05 14.33 -11.50
C PRO A 7 -9.80 13.44 -11.40
N ALA A 8 -8.62 14.04 -11.56
CA ALA A 8 -7.34 13.33 -11.39
C ALA A 8 -7.10 12.82 -9.96
N ILE A 9 -7.61 13.51 -8.94
CA ILE A 9 -7.53 13.07 -7.55
C ILE A 9 -8.48 11.89 -7.33
N ALA A 10 -9.72 12.01 -7.81
CA ALA A 10 -10.67 10.90 -7.76
C ALA A 10 -10.15 9.65 -8.50
N TYR A 11 -9.48 9.84 -9.64
CA TYR A 11 -8.82 8.76 -10.36
C TYR A 11 -7.67 8.15 -9.55
N ALA A 12 -6.78 8.97 -8.99
CA ALA A 12 -5.69 8.49 -8.15
C ALA A 12 -6.19 7.68 -6.94
N LEU A 13 -7.23 8.16 -6.25
CA LEU A 13 -7.86 7.45 -5.14
C LEU A 13 -8.41 6.09 -5.57
N ARG A 14 -9.18 6.04 -6.67
CA ARG A 14 -9.69 4.77 -7.22
C ARG A 14 -8.57 3.78 -7.51
N MET A 15 -7.47 4.25 -8.10
CA MET A 15 -6.33 3.37 -8.40
C MET A 15 -5.65 2.86 -7.14
N PHE A 16 -5.46 3.70 -6.12
CA PHE A 16 -4.90 3.25 -4.84
C PHE A 16 -5.84 2.31 -4.08
N GLU A 17 -7.16 2.48 -4.19
CA GLU A 17 -8.14 1.66 -3.47
C GLU A 17 -8.38 0.30 -4.12
N HIS A 18 -8.48 0.26 -5.44
CA HIS A 18 -8.87 -0.95 -6.18
C HIS A 18 -7.69 -1.69 -6.80
N SER A 19 -6.59 -0.99 -7.09
CA SER A 19 -5.41 -1.55 -7.76
C SER A 19 -4.09 -1.08 -7.14
N PRO A 20 -3.89 -1.11 -5.81
CA PRO A 20 -2.72 -0.50 -5.17
C PRO A 20 -1.38 -1.07 -5.65
N ALA A 21 -1.33 -2.35 -6.02
CA ALA A 21 -0.12 -2.98 -6.55
C ALA A 21 0.32 -2.36 -7.90
N ASN A 22 -0.66 -1.92 -8.69
CA ASN A 22 -0.49 -1.43 -10.06
C ASN A 22 -0.92 0.03 -10.21
N ALA A 23 -0.94 0.79 -9.11
CA ALA A 23 -1.33 2.18 -9.17
C ALA A 23 -0.27 2.99 -9.94
N PRO A 24 -0.67 3.84 -10.89
CA PRO A 24 0.27 4.58 -11.74
C PRO A 24 1.09 5.57 -10.91
N PHE A 25 2.24 5.95 -11.44
CA PHE A 25 3.04 7.02 -10.87
C PHE A 25 2.24 8.31 -10.90
N ILE A 26 2.41 9.12 -9.84
CA ILE A 26 1.71 10.38 -9.74
C ILE A 26 2.03 11.34 -10.89
N ALA A 27 3.22 11.21 -11.48
CA ALA A 27 3.62 11.98 -12.67
C ALA A 27 2.78 11.62 -13.89
N GLU A 28 2.43 10.34 -14.09
CA GLU A 28 1.56 9.90 -15.19
C GLU A 28 0.14 10.47 -15.02
N ILE A 29 -0.37 10.45 -13.79
CA ILE A 29 -1.69 11.04 -13.48
C ILE A 29 -1.66 12.57 -13.70
N ALA A 30 -0.54 13.23 -13.38
CA ALA A 30 -0.39 14.67 -13.57
C ALA A 30 -0.35 15.05 -15.05
N ASP A 31 0.37 14.26 -15.85
CA ASP A 31 0.47 14.44 -17.30
C ASP A 31 -0.91 14.28 -17.98
N MET A 32 -1.65 13.22 -17.65
CA MET A 32 -3.04 13.02 -18.10
C MET A 32 -3.98 14.18 -17.75
N ALA A 33 -3.67 14.91 -16.67
CA ALA A 33 -4.44 16.03 -16.17
C ALA A 33 -3.95 17.40 -16.67
N ASN A 34 -2.89 17.46 -17.50
CA ASN A 34 -2.20 18.69 -17.89
C ASN A 34 -1.76 19.53 -16.67
N LEU A 35 -1.28 18.86 -15.61
CA LEU A 35 -0.76 19.48 -14.40
C LEU A 35 0.71 19.13 -14.21
N SER A 36 1.45 20.02 -13.55
CA SER A 36 2.75 19.62 -13.02
C SER A 36 2.56 18.61 -11.89
N THR A 37 3.53 17.71 -11.73
CA THR A 37 3.54 16.71 -10.66
C THR A 37 3.42 17.35 -9.27
N GLU A 38 4.12 18.46 -9.04
CA GLU A 38 4.08 19.21 -7.78
C GLU A 38 2.70 19.77 -7.51
N ARG A 39 2.03 20.30 -8.55
CA ARG A 39 0.68 20.84 -8.43
C ARG A 39 -0.32 19.73 -8.09
N LEU A 40 -0.22 18.56 -8.74
CA LEU A 40 -1.09 17.43 -8.42
C LEU A 40 -0.85 16.91 -6.99
N ILE A 41 0.40 16.76 -6.56
CA ILE A 41 0.74 16.34 -5.19
C ILE A 41 0.18 17.32 -4.16
N ARG A 42 0.29 18.62 -4.43
CA ARG A 42 -0.23 19.66 -3.53
C ARG A 42 -1.75 19.58 -3.40
N VAL A 43 -2.47 19.52 -4.52
CA VAL A 43 -3.94 19.40 -4.53
C VAL A 43 -4.36 18.10 -3.83
N PHE A 44 -3.71 16.99 -4.13
CA PHE A 44 -3.98 15.71 -3.46
C PHE A 44 -3.81 15.83 -1.95
N LYS A 45 -2.73 16.46 -1.48
CA LYS A 45 -2.49 16.66 -0.04
C LYS A 45 -3.53 17.60 0.59
N GLU A 46 -3.92 18.66 -0.10
CA GLU A 46 -4.96 19.60 0.35
C GLU A 46 -6.34 18.92 0.47
N GLU A 47 -6.68 18.01 -0.45
CA GLU A 47 -7.98 17.32 -0.47
C GLU A 47 -8.02 16.07 0.43
N VAL A 48 -6.96 15.28 0.45
CA VAL A 48 -6.90 13.94 1.10
C VAL A 48 -6.19 13.98 2.45
N GLY A 49 -5.41 15.03 2.73
CA GLY A 49 -4.62 15.18 3.97
C GLY A 49 -3.29 14.41 3.97
N LEU A 50 -3.05 13.54 3.00
CA LEU A 50 -1.80 12.77 2.83
C LEU A 50 -1.19 13.06 1.46
N THR A 51 0.12 12.84 1.31
CA THR A 51 0.72 12.85 -0.04
C THR A 51 0.35 11.57 -0.80
N PRO A 52 0.29 11.60 -2.15
CA PRO A 52 0.03 10.40 -2.95
C PRO A 52 0.96 9.24 -2.62
N LYS A 53 2.26 9.53 -2.44
CA LYS A 53 3.27 8.53 -2.05
C LYS A 53 2.93 7.85 -0.72
N LYS A 54 2.47 8.62 0.27
CA LYS A 54 2.11 8.08 1.59
C LYS A 54 0.82 7.27 1.51
N TYR A 55 -0.19 7.77 0.81
CA TYR A 55 -1.47 7.08 0.62
C TYR A 55 -1.28 5.75 -0.10
N GLY A 56 -0.63 5.74 -1.26
CA GLY A 56 -0.36 4.51 -2.03
C GLY A 56 0.51 3.52 -1.28
N SER A 57 1.46 4.00 -0.46
CA SER A 57 2.27 3.15 0.44
C SER A 57 1.42 2.46 1.52
N ILE A 58 0.45 3.17 2.12
CA ILE A 58 -0.50 2.57 3.07
C ILE A 58 -1.42 1.55 2.37
N ALA A 59 -1.94 1.90 1.19
CA ALA A 59 -2.84 1.03 0.44
C ALA A 59 -2.15 -0.28 0.01
N ARG A 60 -0.90 -0.20 -0.49
CA ARG A 60 -0.08 -1.40 -0.79
C ARG A 60 0.22 -2.24 0.45
N PHE A 61 0.52 -1.60 1.58
CA PHE A 61 0.73 -2.30 2.84
C PHE A 61 -0.55 -3.04 3.27
N GLN A 62 -1.73 -2.42 3.18
CA GLN A 62 -3.01 -3.05 3.51
C GLN A 62 -3.34 -4.23 2.58
N LEU A 63 -3.09 -4.10 1.27
CA LEU A 63 -3.20 -5.21 0.32
C LEU A 63 -2.31 -6.38 0.75
N SER A 64 -1.05 -6.11 1.01
CA SER A 64 -0.05 -7.14 1.30
C SER A 64 -0.31 -7.84 2.64
N LEU A 65 -0.77 -7.09 3.65
CA LEU A 65 -1.21 -7.65 4.92
C LEU A 65 -2.38 -8.63 4.72
N ARG A 66 -3.32 -8.32 3.83
CA ARG A 66 -4.43 -9.21 3.49
C ARG A 66 -3.93 -10.48 2.80
N MET A 67 -3.09 -10.33 1.78
CA MET A 67 -2.51 -11.46 1.04
C MET A 67 -1.77 -12.44 1.96
N ILE A 68 -0.98 -11.93 2.92
CA ILE A 68 -0.24 -12.77 3.88
C ILE A 68 -1.16 -13.56 4.79
N ARG A 69 -2.23 -12.91 5.29
CA ARG A 69 -3.21 -13.56 6.16
C ARG A 69 -4.02 -14.63 5.42
N GLU A 70 -4.33 -14.38 4.15
CA GLU A 70 -5.08 -15.31 3.31
C GLU A 70 -4.22 -16.50 2.87
N SER A 71 -2.95 -16.26 2.49
CA SER A 71 -2.05 -17.33 2.05
C SER A 71 -1.55 -18.20 3.19
N ARG A 72 -1.48 -17.67 4.42
CA ARG A 72 -0.86 -18.33 5.58
C ARG A 72 0.56 -18.81 5.26
N GLU A 73 1.33 -17.97 4.58
CA GLU A 73 2.71 -18.27 4.19
C GLU A 73 3.64 -17.09 4.46
N ILE A 74 4.93 -17.38 4.65
CA ILE A 74 5.97 -16.35 4.70
C ILE A 74 6.11 -15.75 3.30
N PRO A 75 6.10 -14.41 3.13
CA PRO A 75 6.22 -13.80 1.81
C PRO A 75 7.47 -14.24 1.08
N ASN A 76 7.30 -14.72 -0.15
CA ASN A 76 8.37 -14.91 -1.11
C ASN A 76 8.45 -13.69 -2.07
N ILE A 77 9.32 -13.78 -3.08
CA ILE A 77 9.48 -12.70 -4.06
C ILE A 77 8.22 -12.50 -4.91
N ASP A 78 7.52 -13.56 -5.28
CA ASP A 78 6.31 -13.49 -6.11
C ASP A 78 5.18 -12.75 -5.39
N MET A 79 5.02 -13.00 -4.08
CA MET A 79 4.08 -12.24 -3.24
C MET A 79 4.47 -10.77 -3.15
N ALA A 80 5.76 -10.46 -3.03
CA ALA A 80 6.22 -9.07 -2.99
C ALA A 80 5.92 -8.34 -4.30
N LEU A 81 6.19 -8.97 -5.44
CA LEU A 81 5.86 -8.42 -6.76
C LEU A 81 4.35 -8.25 -6.93
N SER A 82 3.56 -9.25 -6.53
CA SER A 82 2.10 -9.20 -6.58
C SER A 82 1.49 -8.11 -5.68
N GLY A 83 2.16 -7.76 -4.58
CA GLY A 83 1.80 -6.63 -3.72
C GLY A 83 2.24 -5.25 -4.24
N GLY A 84 2.93 -5.20 -5.39
CA GLY A 84 3.44 -3.96 -5.99
C GLY A 84 4.75 -3.46 -5.38
N TYR A 85 5.55 -4.36 -4.80
CA TYR A 85 6.91 -4.05 -4.35
C TYR A 85 7.94 -4.43 -5.39
N TYR A 86 9.09 -3.76 -5.35
CA TYR A 86 10.22 -4.04 -6.23
C TYR A 86 10.90 -5.36 -5.89
N ASP A 87 10.99 -5.67 -4.58
CA ASP A 87 11.58 -6.88 -4.05
C ASP A 87 11.03 -7.17 -2.64
N GLN A 88 11.44 -8.32 -2.08
CA GLN A 88 11.07 -8.73 -0.73
C GLN A 88 11.61 -7.77 0.35
N SER A 89 12.77 -7.13 0.13
CA SER A 89 13.34 -6.18 1.10
C SER A 89 12.50 -4.90 1.21
N HIS A 90 11.96 -4.42 0.09
CA HIS A 90 11.03 -3.29 0.06
C HIS A 90 9.75 -3.61 0.83
N LEU A 91 9.17 -4.80 0.61
CA LEU A 91 8.03 -5.30 1.39
C LEU A 91 8.36 -5.30 2.89
N TYR A 92 9.49 -5.87 3.30
CA TYR A 92 9.90 -5.95 4.72
C TYR A 92 10.10 -4.57 5.36
N ARG A 93 10.65 -3.60 4.62
CA ARG A 93 10.82 -2.21 5.09
C ARG A 93 9.48 -1.54 5.36
N GLU A 94 8.49 -1.73 4.50
CA GLU A 94 7.15 -1.16 4.67
C GLU A 94 6.43 -1.80 5.86
N PHE A 95 6.58 -3.11 6.06
CA PHE A 95 6.07 -3.81 7.24
C PHE A 95 6.69 -3.29 8.54
N ARG A 96 8.01 -3.11 8.58
CA ARG A 96 8.66 -2.47 9.74
C ARG A 96 8.13 -1.06 10.00
N LYS A 97 7.90 -0.28 8.94
CA LYS A 97 7.40 1.09 9.02
C LYS A 97 5.95 1.21 9.52
N TYR A 98 5.07 0.27 9.15
CA TYR A 98 3.63 0.36 9.45
C TYR A 98 3.15 -0.58 10.56
N ALA A 99 3.78 -1.73 10.72
CA ALA A 99 3.42 -2.73 11.72
C ALA A 99 4.43 -2.86 12.87
N ASN A 100 5.57 -2.14 12.81
CA ASN A 100 6.73 -2.33 13.70
C ASN A 100 7.21 -3.78 13.78
N ARG A 101 6.92 -4.56 12.73
CA ARG A 101 7.19 -6.00 12.63
C ARG A 101 7.41 -6.35 11.18
N THR A 102 8.19 -7.37 10.92
CA THR A 102 8.32 -8.01 9.61
C THR A 102 7.12 -8.94 9.34
N PRO A 103 6.83 -9.26 8.07
CA PRO A 103 5.79 -10.23 7.73
C PRO A 103 6.00 -11.59 8.40
N ALA A 104 7.25 -12.07 8.42
CA ALA A 104 7.60 -13.36 9.02
C ALA A 104 7.34 -13.39 10.54
N GLU A 105 7.49 -12.26 11.24
CA GLU A 105 7.15 -12.15 12.66
C GLU A 105 5.64 -12.13 12.92
N LEU A 106 4.85 -11.57 12.00
CA LEU A 106 3.39 -11.63 12.05
C LEU A 106 2.91 -13.06 11.85
N PHE A 107 3.41 -13.75 10.82
CA PHE A 107 3.05 -15.12 10.50
C PHE A 107 3.32 -16.08 11.69
N ARG A 108 4.54 -16.08 12.23
CA ARG A 108 4.91 -16.92 13.38
C ARG A 108 4.03 -16.71 14.63
N ARG A 109 3.39 -15.55 14.75
CA ARG A 109 2.51 -15.25 15.90
C ARG A 109 1.10 -15.77 15.67
N GLU A 110 0.56 -15.64 14.46
CA GLU A 110 -0.76 -16.17 14.12
C GLU A 110 -0.76 -17.72 14.26
N ASP A 111 0.31 -18.40 13.82
CA ASP A 111 0.52 -19.84 14.06
C ASP A 111 0.50 -20.22 15.54
N ARG A 112 1.02 -19.37 16.42
CA ARG A 112 1.05 -19.64 17.87
C ARG A 112 -0.32 -19.50 18.54
N ILE A 113 -1.21 -18.68 17.98
CA ILE A 113 -2.57 -18.50 18.51
C ILE A 113 -3.47 -19.66 18.08
N GLU A 114 -3.31 -20.19 16.86
CA GLU A 114 -4.13 -21.34 16.40
C GLU A 114 -3.70 -22.68 17.05
N ASN A 115 -2.46 -22.82 17.52
CA ASN A 115 -1.91 -24.11 18.00
C ASN A 115 -1.90 -24.32 19.53
N HIS A 116 -2.61 -23.52 20.34
CA HIS A 116 -2.74 -23.79 21.77
C HIS A 116 -4.02 -24.56 22.10
N VAL A 117 -3.93 -25.89 22.14
CA VAL A 117 -4.81 -26.70 23.01
C VAL A 117 -4.26 -26.56 24.43
N PRO A 118 -5.00 -25.97 25.39
CA PRO A 118 -4.62 -26.07 26.79
C PRO A 118 -4.83 -27.53 27.19
N LEU A 119 -3.74 -28.28 27.37
CA LEU A 119 -3.81 -29.51 28.14
C LEU A 119 -4.14 -29.09 29.57
N SER A 120 -5.38 -29.40 29.97
CA SER A 120 -5.85 -29.27 31.35
C SER A 120 -5.19 -30.33 32.21
#